data_AF-A0A1I0MG83-F1
#
_entry.id   AF-A0A1I0MG83-F1
#
_cell.length_a   1.000
_cell.length_b   1.000
_cell.length_c   1.000
_cell.angle_alpha   90.00
_cell.angle_beta   90.00
_cell.angle_gamma   90.00
#
_symmetry.space_group_name_H-M   'P 1'
#
loop_
_entity.id
_entity.type
_entity.pdbx_description
1 polymer ?
#
loop_
_entity_poly.entity_id
_entity_poly.type
_entity_poly.pdbx_seq_one_letter_code
_entity_poly.pdbx_strand_id
1 'polypeptide(L)' 'MGRQSSSDTVAPEPSRSRLETAETLGRVTFRMTDDQLAALESLVDDDVYHSRSEAIRAGIQRLLDHHDRDDTDHGSR' A
#
# COMPACT_ATOMS: atom_id res chain seq x y z
N MET A 1 -36.89 23.92 48.37
CA MET A 1 -36.95 23.84 46.89
C MET A 1 -35.71 24.52 46.33
N GLY A 2 -34.84 23.77 45.63
CA GLY A 2 -33.63 24.27 44.97
C GLY A 2 -33.17 23.25 43.94
N ARG A 3 -33.07 23.69 42.68
CA ARG A 3 -32.91 22.88 41.47
C ARG A 3 -31.43 22.57 41.17
N GLN A 4 -31.20 21.35 40.68
CA GLN A 4 -30.34 20.94 39.54
C GLN A 4 -28.85 21.34 39.52
N SER A 5 -27.97 20.34 39.36
CA SER A 5 -27.25 20.10 38.09
C SER A 5 -26.33 18.90 38.23
N SER A 6 -26.79 17.74 37.74
CA SER A 6 -25.91 16.63 37.41
C SER A 6 -25.27 16.98 36.06
N SER A 7 -24.01 17.38 36.06
CA SER A 7 -23.24 17.46 34.82
C SER A 7 -23.04 16.04 34.31
N ASP A 8 -23.88 15.65 33.36
CA ASP A 8 -23.68 14.52 32.48
C ASP A 8 -22.47 14.86 31.59
N THR A 9 -21.29 14.42 32.03
CA THR A 9 -20.07 14.50 31.23
C THR A 9 -20.22 13.52 30.07
N VAL A 10 -20.75 14.02 28.96
CA VAL A 10 -20.74 13.32 27.67
C VAL A 10 -19.27 13.09 27.30
N ALA A 11 -18.80 11.85 27.47
CA ALA A 11 -17.49 11.46 27.00
C ALA A 11 -17.42 11.71 25.49
N PRO A 12 -16.39 12.39 24.96
CA PRO A 12 -16.24 12.51 23.53
C PRO A 12 -16.04 11.11 22.95
N GLU A 13 -16.99 10.63 22.14
CA GLU A 13 -16.78 9.46 21.32
C GLU A 13 -15.50 9.69 20.51
N PRO A 14 -14.51 8.78 20.57
CA PRO A 14 -13.35 8.88 19.70
C PRO A 14 -13.88 8.73 18.28
N SER A 15 -13.82 9.83 17.53
CA SER A 15 -14.04 9.84 16.10
C SER A 15 -13.01 8.92 15.47
N ARG A 16 -13.34 7.63 15.35
CA ARG A 16 -12.53 6.65 14.62
C ARG A 16 -12.58 7.05 13.16
N SER A 17 -11.65 7.92 12.82
CA SER A 17 -11.42 8.40 11.47
C SER A 17 -11.23 7.17 10.59
N ARG A 18 -12.10 7.01 9.60
CA ARG A 18 -12.13 5.91 8.62
C ARG A 18 -10.81 5.72 7.83
N LEU A 19 -9.81 6.55 8.11
CA LEU A 19 -8.48 6.55 7.52
C LEU A 19 -7.48 5.63 8.24
N GLU A 20 -7.81 5.07 9.40
CA GLU A 20 -6.90 4.15 10.12
C GLU A 20 -6.70 2.79 9.42
N THR A 21 -7.41 2.52 8.32
CA THR A 21 -7.30 1.28 7.52
C THR A 21 -6.75 1.52 6.11
N ALA A 22 -6.08 2.64 5.86
CA ALA A 22 -5.23 2.76 4.68
C ALA A 22 -3.87 2.16 5.03
N GLU A 23 -3.57 0.97 4.51
CA GLU A 23 -2.23 0.40 4.63
C GLU A 23 -1.19 1.45 4.20
N THR A 24 -0.33 1.84 5.15
CA THR A 24 0.68 2.86 4.91
C THR A 24 1.75 2.29 3.99
N LEU A 25 2.01 2.97 2.87
CA LEU A 25 3.08 2.56 1.96
C LEU A 25 4.45 2.83 2.60
N GLY A 26 5.26 1.79 2.74
CA GLY A 26 6.67 1.90 3.13
C GLY A 26 7.50 2.52 1.99
N ARG A 27 8.45 3.40 2.35
CA ARG A 27 9.42 3.97 1.40
C ARG A 27 10.76 3.26 1.53
N VAL A 28 11.27 2.75 0.40
CA VAL A 28 12.59 2.14 0.31
C VAL A 28 13.39 2.78 -0.82
N THR A 29 14.72 2.80 -0.66
CA THR A 29 15.66 3.27 -1.69
C THR A 29 16.61 2.12 -2.02
N PHE A 30 16.73 1.79 -3.30
CA PHE A 30 17.66 0.78 -3.78
C PHE A 30 18.45 1.33 -4.98
N ARG A 31 19.56 0.68 -5.29
CA ARG A 31 20.39 1.00 -6.45
C ARG A 31 20.03 0.06 -7.60
N MET A 32 20.04 0.57 -8.81
CA MET A 32 19.86 -0.18 -10.05
C MET A 32 20.88 0.33 -11.09
N THR A 33 21.08 -0.41 -12.17
CA THR A 33 21.94 0.07 -13.27
C THR A 33 21.26 1.23 -14.01
N ASP A 34 22.05 2.05 -14.70
CA ASP A 34 21.50 3.15 -15.51
C ASP A 34 20.54 2.63 -16.60
N ASP A 35 20.86 1.48 -17.22
CA ASP A 35 19.98 0.82 -18.20
C ASP A 35 18.63 0.40 -17.59
N GLN A 36 18.65 -0.12 -16.36
CA GLN A 36 17.42 -0.50 -15.65
C GLN A 36 16.57 0.72 -15.30
N LEU A 37 17.22 1.82 -14.88
CA LEU A 37 16.53 3.06 -14.59
C LEU A 37 15.91 3.64 -15.87
N ALA A 38 16.65 3.68 -16.97
CA ALA A 38 16.16 4.17 -18.25
C ALA A 38 14.97 3.34 -18.76
N ALA A 39 15.04 2.01 -18.66
CA ALA A 39 13.92 1.14 -19.03
C ALA A 39 12.69 1.34 -18.13
N LEU A 40 12.89 1.61 -16.84
CA LEU A 40 11.79 1.94 -15.93
C LEU A 40 11.16 3.30 -16.24
N GLU A 41 11.99 4.30 -16.57
CA GLU A 41 11.55 5.64 -16.94
C GLU A 41 10.77 5.64 -18.26
N SER A 42 11.20 4.85 -19.26
CA SER A 42 10.48 4.74 -20.53
C SER A 42 9.05 4.21 -20.34
N LEU A 43 8.82 3.29 -19.40
CA LEU A 43 7.47 2.79 -19.09
C LEU A 43 6.56 3.88 -18.51
N VAL A 44 7.13 4.87 -17.83
CA VAL A 44 6.38 6.02 -17.31
C VAL A 44 6.15 7.05 -18.41
N ASP A 45 7.18 7.31 -19.23
CA ASP A 45 7.10 8.26 -20.34
C ASP A 45 6.12 7.80 -21.43
N ASP A 46 6.01 6.49 -21.66
CA ASP A 46 5.05 5.86 -22.57
C ASP A 46 3.62 5.76 -21.98
N ASP A 47 3.37 6.34 -20.80
CA ASP A 47 2.09 6.32 -20.06
C ASP A 47 1.58 4.90 -19.72
N VAL A 48 2.48 3.90 -19.69
CA VAL A 48 2.14 2.53 -19.28
C VAL A 48 1.87 2.47 -17.77
N TYR A 49 2.60 3.27 -17.00
CA TYR A 49 2.40 3.45 -15.55
C TYR A 49 2.46 4.93 -15.19
N HIS A 50 1.65 5.35 -14.20
CA HIS A 50 1.61 6.74 -13.76
C HIS A 50 2.88 7.15 -12.98
N SER A 51 3.60 6.18 -12.39
CA SER A 51 4.83 6.46 -11.65
C SER A 51 5.80 5.28 -11.61
N ARG A 52 7.07 5.57 -11.33
CA ARG A 52 8.12 4.55 -11.12
C ARG A 52 7.76 3.58 -9.99
N SER A 53 7.23 4.11 -8.88
CA SER A 53 6.80 3.30 -7.74
C SER A 53 5.63 2.38 -8.08
N GLU A 54 4.75 2.77 -9.00
CA GLU A 54 3.68 1.91 -9.50
C GLU A 54 4.23 0.79 -10.38
N ALA A 55 5.08 1.12 -11.35
CA ALA A 55 5.72 0.13 -12.21
C ALA A 55 6.50 -0.93 -11.40
N ILE A 56 7.26 -0.50 -10.38
CA ILE A 56 7.98 -1.42 -9.47
C ILE A 56 6.99 -2.31 -8.71
N ARG A 57 5.91 -1.76 -8.14
CA ARG A 57 4.90 -2.56 -7.43
C ARG A 57 4.23 -3.59 -8.34
N ALA A 58 3.89 -3.21 -9.58
CA ALA A 58 3.31 -4.12 -10.55
C ALA A 58 4.29 -5.25 -10.92
N GLY A 59 5.58 -4.93 -11.09
CA GLY A 59 6.63 -5.93 -11.33
C GLY A 59 6.78 -6.91 -10.16
N ILE A 60 6.80 -6.40 -8.92
CA ILE A 60 6.86 -7.22 -7.70
C ILE A 60 5.63 -8.13 -7.61
N GLN A 61 4.42 -7.59 -7.81
CA GLN A 61 3.20 -8.38 -7.76
C GLN A 61 3.23 -9.52 -8.77
N ARG A 62 3.66 -9.25 -10.01
CA ARG A 62 3.78 -10.29 -11.05
C ARG A 62 4.79 -11.38 -10.68
N LEU A 63 5.88 -11.02 -10.01
CA LEU A 63 6.87 -11.98 -9.54
C LEU A 63 6.29 -12.88 -8.43
N LEU A 64 5.56 -12.29 -7.48
CA LEU A 64 4.90 -13.03 -6.40
C LEU A 64 3.81 -13.97 -6.95
N ASP A 65 2.97 -13.47 -7.86
CA ASP A 65 1.92 -14.26 -8.52
C ASP A 65 2.50 -15.46 -9.29
N HIS A 66 3.71 -15.32 -9.85
CA HIS A 66 4.40 -16.43 -10.51
C HIS A 66 4.92 -17.46 -9.50
N HIS A 67 5.53 -16.99 -8.42
CA HIS A 67 6.09 -17.85 -7.37
C HIS A 67 5.00 -18.71 -6.69
N ASP A 68 3.86 -18.12 -6.36
CA ASP A 68 2.75 -18.86 -5.73
C ASP A 68 2.20 -19.99 -6.63
N ARG A 69 2.27 -19.81 -7.96
CA ARG A 69 1.82 -20.82 -8.92
C ARG A 69 2.78 -22.00 -8.98
N ASP A 70 4.08 -21.76 -8.94
CA ASP A 70 5.09 -22.81 -8.96
C ASP A 70 5.06 -23.68 -7.69
N ASP A 71 4.84 -23.08 -6.52
CA ASP A 71 4.71 -23.81 -5.25
C ASP A 71 3.44 -24.68 -5.19
N THR A 72 2.32 -24.18 -5.75
CA THR A 72 1.05 -24.93 -5.81
C THR A 72 1.15 -26.16 -6.72
N ASP A 73 1.91 -26.07 -7.81
CA ASP A 73 2.12 -27.18 -8.75
C ASP A 73 3.04 -28.28 -8.15
N HIS A 74 4.00 -27.90 -7.31
CA HIS A 74 4.88 -28.85 -6.60
C HIS A 74 4.25 -29.56 -5.39
N GLY A 75 3.14 -29.03 -4.84
CA GLY A 75 2.44 -29.60 -3.69
C GLY A 75 1.44 -30.73 -3.99
N SER A 76 1.24 -31.09 -5.27
CA SER A 76 0.17 -32.02 -5.69
C SER A 76 0.65 -33.41 -6.15
N ARG A 77 1.82 -33.89 -5.70
CA ARG A 77 2.32 -35.25 -6.01
C ARG A 77 2.37 -36.17 -4.80
#